data_AF-A0A4R6YST2-F1
#
_entry.id   AF-A0A4R6YST2-F1
#
_cell.length_a   1.000
_cell.length_b   1.000
_cell.length_c   1.000
_cell.angle_alpha   90.00
_cell.angle_beta   90.00
_cell.angle_gamma   90.00
#
_symmetry.space_group_name_H-M   'P 1'
#
loop_
_entity.id
_entity.type
_entity.pdbx_description
1 polymer ?
#
loop_
_entity_poly.entity_id
_entity_poly.type
_entity_poly.pdbx_seq_one_letter_code
_entity_poly.pdbx_strand_id
1 'polypeptide(L)'
;MNDDSVAGLARIDDRRGAGADSPPLRHDSPDTASAQGRSAPEGADTLAASFSASYAGVVAFITVAAEGSFAKAADRLGIGRSAVSRSVQKLESQLGARLFMRTTRSTSLTREGELFYANCNPGVERIVQALDAMRDLREGPPRGQLRIASTVGFGRRVVAPLLNAFHARYPQMATELVLDDGPVDFAADRVDVAFREGRLQDSQVVAKQLIPLQRWLCASPDYARRHGLPQQLDDLPAHRCIALRQCSGRLSAWEFNVDGQARALHPTARHTFNDADLVLQAALDGQGLAQLAGYQASSYLRSGQLLACLGRHAPADRGHYLCYLSRQQLPARIRVFIDHMTVQIRALDLHGLATSCRPGRHHGLRLAVASGADSAPQ
;
A
#
# COMPACT_ATOMS: atom_id res chain seq x y z
N MET A 1 -40.39 33.32 -2.15
CA MET A 1 -41.81 33.21 -1.74
C MET A 1 -42.02 31.75 -1.39
N ASN A 2 -42.39 31.50 -0.13
CA ASN A 2 -42.67 30.20 0.50
C ASN A 2 -43.49 29.24 -0.39
N ASP A 3 -43.55 27.93 -0.21
CA ASP A 3 -43.59 27.18 1.06
C ASP A 3 -43.40 25.66 0.80
N ASP A 4 -43.06 24.96 1.88
CA ASP A 4 -42.90 23.51 2.05
C ASP A 4 -44.19 22.70 1.82
N SER A 5 -44.05 21.39 1.57
CA SER A 5 -44.86 20.37 2.28
C SER A 5 -44.32 18.95 2.17
N VAL A 6 -44.12 18.37 3.35
CA VAL A 6 -43.76 17.00 3.71
C VAL A 6 -44.93 16.37 4.47
N ALA A 7 -45.14 15.04 4.28
CA ALA A 7 -45.81 14.07 5.17
C ALA A 7 -47.32 14.29 5.50
N GLY A 8 -48.14 13.28 5.78
CA GLY A 8 -47.87 11.88 6.11
C GLY A 8 -48.62 11.48 7.39
N LEU A 9 -49.80 10.89 7.19
CA LEU A 9 -50.57 9.91 7.99
C LEU A 9 -50.86 10.10 9.51
N ALA A 10 -51.97 9.46 9.87
CA ALA A 10 -52.77 9.65 11.06
C ALA A 10 -52.44 8.71 12.23
N ARG A 11 -52.59 9.27 13.44
CA ARG A 11 -53.26 8.82 14.69
C ARG A 11 -53.33 7.32 15.03
N ILE A 12 -53.07 7.01 16.31
CA ILE A 12 -54.09 6.64 17.32
C ILE A 12 -53.47 6.69 18.74
N ASP A 13 -54.19 7.37 19.66
CA ASP A 13 -54.01 7.46 21.12
C ASP A 13 -54.54 6.21 21.86
N ASP A 14 -54.04 5.87 23.06
CA ASP A 14 -54.56 6.43 24.34
C ASP A 14 -54.26 5.54 25.59
N ARG A 15 -53.99 6.24 26.70
CA ARG A 15 -54.28 5.98 28.14
C ARG A 15 -53.27 5.40 29.15
N ARG A 16 -52.84 6.35 30.01
CA ARG A 16 -52.97 6.50 31.50
C ARG A 16 -52.14 5.54 32.37
N GLY A 17 -51.49 5.93 33.48
CA GLY A 17 -51.38 7.17 34.28
C GLY A 17 -50.67 6.77 35.60
N ALA A 18 -49.67 7.50 36.10
CA ALA A 18 -49.75 8.52 37.17
C ALA A 18 -48.90 8.08 38.41
N GLY A 19 -48.13 8.99 39.02
CA GLY A 19 -47.63 8.81 40.40
C GLY A 19 -46.22 9.34 40.77
N ALA A 20 -46.15 10.66 40.97
CA ALA A 20 -45.26 11.54 41.76
C ALA A 20 -44.03 11.07 42.61
N ASP A 21 -43.06 12.01 42.64
CA ASP A 21 -42.20 12.50 43.74
C ASP A 21 -40.93 11.76 44.24
N SER A 22 -39.89 12.56 44.45
CA SER A 22 -38.54 12.28 45.00
C SER A 22 -38.27 13.25 46.18
N PRO A 23 -37.12 13.23 46.88
CA PRO A 23 -36.28 12.21 47.57
C PRO A 23 -36.10 12.66 49.07
N PRO A 24 -34.96 12.58 49.83
CA PRO A 24 -33.70 11.79 49.79
C PRO A 24 -33.27 11.18 51.16
N LEU A 25 -32.11 10.49 51.24
CA LEU A 25 -31.00 10.69 52.22
C LEU A 25 -30.08 9.46 52.37
N ARG A 26 -28.80 9.73 52.60
CA ARG A 26 -27.66 8.80 52.75
C ARG A 26 -27.55 8.23 54.17
N HIS A 27 -27.09 6.99 54.34
CA HIS A 27 -25.96 6.64 55.23
C HIS A 27 -25.49 5.17 55.06
N ASP A 28 -24.16 5.03 55.08
CA ASP A 28 -23.27 3.93 55.51
C ASP A 28 -23.38 2.46 55.03
N SER A 29 -22.19 1.99 54.60
CA SER A 29 -21.72 0.60 54.42
C SER A 29 -21.52 -0.14 55.77
N PRO A 30 -21.25 -1.47 55.86
CA PRO A 30 -20.05 -2.11 55.30
C PRO A 30 -20.17 -3.59 54.82
N ASP A 31 -19.11 -4.00 54.13
CA ASP A 31 -18.53 -5.35 53.96
C ASP A 31 -19.36 -6.53 53.42
N THR A 32 -18.93 -7.03 52.25
CA THR A 32 -18.39 -8.40 52.19
C THR A 32 -17.53 -8.62 50.94
N ALA A 33 -16.41 -9.30 51.19
CA ALA A 33 -15.29 -9.53 50.31
C ALA A 33 -15.62 -10.39 49.07
N SER A 34 -14.81 -10.22 48.00
CA SER A 34 -14.32 -11.33 47.17
C SER A 34 -13.16 -10.89 46.26
N ALA A 35 -11.99 -11.45 46.57
CA ALA A 35 -10.93 -11.91 45.69
C ALA A 35 -10.75 -11.25 44.30
N GLN A 36 -9.54 -10.72 44.06
CA GLN A 36 -8.58 -11.33 43.15
C GLN A 36 -7.26 -10.55 43.14
N GLY A 37 -6.23 -11.14 43.74
CA GLY A 37 -4.85 -10.76 43.48
C GLY A 37 -4.52 -11.04 42.02
N ARG A 38 -4.27 -9.98 41.26
CA ARG A 38 -3.47 -10.05 40.03
C ARG A 38 -2.07 -9.58 40.41
N SER A 39 -1.20 -10.53 40.75
CA SER A 39 0.24 -10.29 40.67
C SER A 39 0.58 -10.01 39.20
N ALA A 40 0.94 -8.76 38.92
CA ALA A 40 1.60 -8.38 37.68
C ALA A 40 2.93 -9.17 37.56
N PRO A 41 3.48 -9.36 36.34
CA PRO A 41 4.72 -10.10 36.19
C PRO A 41 5.88 -9.26 36.78
N GLU A 42 6.31 -9.59 37.99
CA GLU A 42 7.42 -8.94 38.73
C GLU A 42 8.72 -8.85 37.91
N GLY A 43 8.88 -9.67 36.87
CA GLY A 43 10.04 -9.65 35.97
C GLY A 43 10.13 -8.43 35.03
N ALA A 44 9.00 -7.81 34.63
CA ALA A 44 9.03 -6.70 33.67
C ALA A 44 9.46 -5.38 34.32
N ASP A 45 9.00 -5.12 35.54
CA ASP A 45 9.39 -3.93 36.33
C ASP A 45 10.83 -4.04 36.83
N THR A 46 11.30 -5.24 37.16
CA THR A 46 12.70 -5.48 37.55
C THR A 46 13.65 -5.15 36.40
N LEU A 47 13.33 -5.57 35.18
CA LEU A 47 14.18 -5.30 34.02
C LEU A 47 14.20 -3.80 33.69
N ALA A 48 13.05 -3.13 33.66
CA ALA A 48 12.95 -1.70 33.34
C ALA A 48 13.60 -0.80 34.40
N ALA A 49 13.42 -1.09 35.69
CA ALA A 49 14.03 -0.36 36.80
C ALA A 49 15.56 -0.60 36.88
N SER A 50 16.02 -1.82 36.62
CA SER A 50 17.45 -2.15 36.61
C SER A 50 18.19 -1.65 35.35
N PHE A 51 17.54 -1.54 34.19
CA PHE A 51 18.21 -1.11 32.95
C PHE A 51 18.22 0.39 32.71
N SER A 52 17.14 1.13 33.01
CA SER A 52 17.01 2.52 32.54
C SER A 52 18.04 3.48 33.17
N ALA A 53 18.40 3.24 34.44
CA ALA A 53 19.44 4.01 35.13
C ALA A 53 20.86 3.43 34.99
N SER A 54 20.99 2.12 34.74
CA SER A 54 22.30 1.45 34.68
C SER A 54 22.86 1.38 33.26
N TYR A 55 22.04 1.37 32.20
CA TYR A 55 22.53 1.17 30.83
C TYR A 55 23.53 2.25 30.39
N ALA A 56 23.24 3.52 30.65
CA ALA A 56 24.19 4.60 30.40
C ALA A 56 25.49 4.44 31.21
N GLY A 57 25.39 3.93 32.45
CA GLY A 57 26.52 3.60 33.30
C GLY A 57 27.33 2.41 32.77
N VAL A 58 26.67 1.36 32.28
CA VAL A 58 27.26 0.15 31.70
C VAL A 58 27.98 0.48 30.40
N VAL A 59 27.36 1.26 29.52
CA VAL A 59 27.99 1.76 28.29
C VAL A 59 29.20 2.63 28.62
N ALA A 60 29.09 3.55 29.58
CA ALA A 60 30.21 4.37 30.03
C ALA A 60 31.35 3.52 30.60
N PHE A 61 31.04 2.54 31.46
CA PHE A 61 32.00 1.62 32.05
C PHE A 61 32.74 0.80 30.98
N ILE A 62 32.02 0.13 30.08
CA ILE A 62 32.60 -0.68 28.99
C ILE A 62 33.49 0.18 28.09
N THR A 63 33.06 1.41 27.78
CA THR A 63 33.85 2.32 26.92
C THR A 63 35.13 2.76 27.62
N VAL A 64 35.08 3.09 28.93
CA VAL A 64 36.29 3.43 29.69
C VAL A 64 37.22 2.22 29.83
N ALA A 65 36.69 1.03 30.03
CA ALA A 65 37.45 -0.21 30.10
C ALA A 65 38.18 -0.51 28.77
N ALA A 66 37.51 -0.30 27.63
CA ALA A 66 38.09 -0.51 26.31
C ALA A 66 39.14 0.55 25.93
N GLU A 67 38.91 1.83 26.28
CA GLU A 67 39.81 2.94 25.93
C GLU A 67 40.96 3.15 26.92
N GLY A 68 40.86 2.57 28.12
CA GLY A 68 41.81 2.77 29.23
C GLY A 68 41.85 4.20 29.78
N SER A 69 40.92 5.07 29.37
CA SER A 69 40.91 6.49 29.72
C SER A 69 39.50 7.08 29.73
N PHE A 70 39.15 7.75 30.83
CA PHE A 70 37.91 8.51 30.95
C PHE A 70 37.81 9.67 29.96
N ALA A 71 38.93 10.24 29.52
CA ALA A 71 38.92 11.32 28.53
C ALA A 71 38.59 10.77 27.13
N LYS A 72 39.29 9.72 26.70
CA LYS A 72 39.04 9.07 25.40
C LYS A 72 37.62 8.50 25.31
N ALA A 73 37.13 7.91 26.40
CA ALA A 73 35.76 7.41 26.47
C ALA A 73 34.71 8.53 26.36
N ALA A 74 34.99 9.71 26.94
CA ALA A 74 34.13 10.87 26.83
C ALA A 74 34.02 11.37 25.38
N ASP A 75 35.17 11.46 24.68
CA ASP A 75 35.23 11.82 23.27
C ASP A 75 34.45 10.83 22.40
N ARG A 76 34.65 9.51 22.64
CA ARG A 76 33.96 8.45 21.90
C ARG A 76 32.44 8.43 22.13
N LEU A 77 31.98 8.76 23.33
CA LEU A 77 30.56 8.82 23.67
C LEU A 77 29.91 10.17 23.32
N GLY A 78 30.69 11.17 22.93
CA GLY A 78 30.19 12.52 22.64
C GLY A 78 29.63 13.25 23.87
N ILE A 79 30.08 12.91 25.08
CA ILE A 79 29.64 13.52 26.34
C ILE A 79 30.83 14.01 27.16
N GLY A 80 30.63 14.96 28.07
CA GLY A 80 31.74 15.47 28.90
C GLY A 80 32.33 14.43 29.86
N ARG A 81 33.65 14.48 30.10
CA ARG A 81 34.37 13.58 31.04
C ARG A 81 33.72 13.47 32.42
N SER A 82 33.22 14.60 32.95
CA SER A 82 32.51 14.63 34.23
C SER A 82 31.20 13.83 34.20
N ALA A 83 30.50 13.79 33.06
CA ALA A 83 29.30 12.99 32.87
C ALA A 83 29.60 11.47 32.80
N VAL A 84 30.69 11.09 32.12
CA VAL A 84 31.19 9.69 32.13
C VAL A 84 31.52 9.25 33.55
N SER A 85 32.30 10.05 34.28
CA SER A 85 32.70 9.75 35.66
C SER A 85 31.49 9.60 36.60
N ARG A 86 30.49 10.48 36.50
CA ARG A 86 29.25 10.38 37.27
C ARG A 86 28.43 9.13 36.91
N SER A 87 28.37 8.76 35.64
CA SER A 87 27.63 7.57 35.18
C SER A 87 28.27 6.29 35.71
N VAL A 88 29.59 6.19 35.67
CA VAL A 88 30.35 5.07 36.25
C VAL A 88 30.21 5.05 37.77
N GLN A 89 30.31 6.19 38.46
CA GLN A 89 30.12 6.27 39.91
C GLN A 89 28.73 5.82 40.35
N LYS A 90 27.70 6.23 39.61
CA LYS A 90 26.32 5.81 39.88
C LYS A 90 26.18 4.29 39.72
N LEU A 91 26.80 3.72 38.67
CA LEU A 91 26.84 2.27 38.46
C LEU A 91 27.56 1.54 39.61
N GLU A 92 28.73 2.01 40.02
CA GLU A 92 29.49 1.45 41.15
C GLU A 92 28.66 1.47 42.44
N SER A 93 27.97 2.58 42.73
CA SER A 93 27.10 2.71 43.90
C SER A 93 25.91 1.75 43.86
N GLN A 94 25.35 1.50 42.68
CA GLN A 94 24.23 0.56 42.51
C GLN A 94 24.67 -0.91 42.63
N LEU A 95 25.87 -1.23 42.14
CA LEU A 95 26.44 -2.57 42.26
C LEU A 95 27.01 -2.85 43.65
N GLY A 96 27.21 -1.81 44.47
CA GLY A 96 27.90 -1.92 45.76
C GLY A 96 29.38 -2.30 45.62
N ALA A 97 29.98 -2.09 44.45
CA ALA A 97 31.33 -2.52 44.12
C ALA A 97 32.08 -1.45 43.32
N ARG A 98 33.39 -1.32 43.57
CA ARG A 98 34.28 -0.52 42.72
C ARG A 98 34.66 -1.33 41.49
N LEU A 99 34.53 -0.76 40.32
CA LEU A 99 34.88 -1.41 39.05
C LEU A 99 36.24 -0.94 38.53
N PHE A 100 36.68 0.26 38.92
CA PHE A 100 37.99 0.80 38.57
C PHE A 100 38.87 1.06 39.80
N MET A 101 40.16 0.74 39.67
CA MET A 101 41.20 1.24 40.55
C MET A 101 41.50 2.70 40.23
N ARG A 102 41.38 3.57 41.24
CA ARG A 102 41.68 5.00 41.09
C ARG A 102 43.12 5.28 41.51
N THR A 103 44.02 5.36 40.53
CA THR A 103 45.34 5.97 40.74
C THR A 103 45.42 7.26 39.91
N THR A 104 46.25 8.21 40.32
CA THR A 104 46.44 9.49 39.60
C THR A 104 47.14 9.33 38.24
N ARG A 105 47.62 8.12 37.90
CA ARG A 105 48.42 7.85 36.69
C ARG A 105 47.94 6.67 35.84
N SER A 106 46.99 5.86 36.31
CA SER A 106 46.47 4.70 35.55
C SER A 106 45.02 4.38 35.95
N THR A 107 44.21 4.03 34.95
CA THR A 107 42.86 3.48 35.12
C THR A 107 42.92 1.99 34.78
N SER A 108 42.79 1.13 35.79
CA SER A 108 42.75 -0.32 35.63
C SER A 108 41.49 -0.88 36.26
N LEU A 109 41.01 -2.02 35.77
CA LEU A 109 39.84 -2.69 36.32
C LEU A 109 40.19 -3.36 37.65
N THR A 110 39.22 -3.39 38.56
CA THR A 110 39.26 -4.31 39.72
C THR A 110 38.86 -5.72 39.27
N ARG A 111 38.99 -6.72 40.15
CA ARG A 111 38.51 -8.08 39.85
C ARG A 111 37.00 -8.11 39.58
N GLU A 112 36.25 -7.33 40.34
CA GLU A 112 34.81 -7.12 40.15
C GLU A 112 34.55 -6.44 38.80
N GLY A 113 35.37 -5.45 38.42
CA GLY A 113 35.34 -4.79 37.13
C GLY A 113 35.60 -5.73 35.96
N GLU A 114 36.61 -6.59 36.04
CA GLU A 114 36.92 -7.60 35.03
C GLU A 114 35.76 -8.59 34.85
N LEU A 115 35.21 -9.10 35.96
CA LEU A 115 34.08 -10.02 35.94
C LEU A 115 32.82 -9.35 35.36
N PHE A 116 32.55 -8.11 35.75
CA PHE A 116 31.41 -7.35 35.24
C PHE A 116 31.56 -7.04 33.74
N TYR A 117 32.76 -6.64 33.30
CA TYR A 117 33.06 -6.41 31.89
C TYR A 117 32.86 -7.66 31.05
N ALA A 118 33.43 -8.80 31.46
CA ALA A 118 33.34 -10.07 30.75
C ALA A 118 31.89 -10.53 30.56
N ASN A 119 31.01 -10.27 31.54
CA ASN A 119 29.61 -10.67 31.49
C ASN A 119 28.71 -9.69 30.73
N CYS A 120 28.99 -8.38 30.76
CA CYS A 120 28.14 -7.36 30.14
C CYS A 120 28.52 -7.04 28.70
N ASN A 121 29.82 -7.07 28.35
CA ASN A 121 30.29 -6.66 27.03
C ASN A 121 29.64 -7.45 25.87
N PRO A 122 29.51 -8.79 25.91
CA PRO A 122 28.87 -9.55 24.83
C PRO A 122 27.39 -9.15 24.60
N GLY A 123 26.66 -8.81 25.67
CA GLY A 123 25.27 -8.39 25.58
C GLY A 123 25.13 -7.01 24.92
N VAL A 124 25.99 -6.06 25.28
CA VAL A 124 26.01 -4.72 24.68
C VAL A 124 26.43 -4.78 23.22
N GLU A 125 27.45 -5.57 22.87
CA GLU A 125 27.85 -5.80 21.48
C GLU A 125 26.68 -6.35 20.65
N ARG A 126 25.88 -7.26 21.21
CA ARG A 126 24.72 -7.82 20.51
C ARG A 126 23.61 -6.79 20.26
N ILE A 127 23.41 -5.84 21.18
CA ILE A 127 22.49 -4.71 20.99
C ILE A 127 23.00 -3.78 19.87
N VAL A 128 24.29 -3.44 19.88
CA VAL A 128 24.91 -2.62 18.83
C VAL A 128 24.78 -3.29 17.47
N GLN A 129 25.09 -4.59 17.37
CA GLN A 129 24.91 -5.37 16.15
C GLN A 129 23.46 -5.36 15.65
N ALA A 130 22.47 -5.43 16.55
CA ALA A 130 21.06 -5.36 16.17
C ALA A 130 20.67 -3.98 15.61
N LEU A 131 21.22 -2.90 16.19
CA LEU A 131 21.02 -1.53 15.66
C LEU A 131 21.66 -1.36 14.28
N ASP A 132 22.89 -1.84 14.10
CA ASP A 132 23.60 -1.78 12.82
C ASP A 132 22.89 -2.62 11.74
N ALA A 133 22.40 -3.82 12.08
CA ALA A 133 21.59 -4.63 11.18
C ALA A 133 20.31 -3.89 10.72
N MET A 134 19.73 -3.04 11.57
CA MET A 134 18.58 -2.21 11.20
C MET A 134 18.95 -1.04 10.28
N ARG A 135 20.13 -0.44 10.48
CA ARG A 135 20.66 0.58 9.55
C ARG A 135 20.98 -0.05 8.20
N ASP A 136 21.60 -1.21 8.18
CA ASP A 136 21.86 -1.99 6.96
C ASP A 136 20.60 -2.30 6.16
N LEU A 137 19.48 -2.62 6.83
CA LEU A 137 18.21 -2.83 6.13
C LEU A 137 17.60 -1.55 5.53
N ARG A 138 18.01 -0.37 6.00
CA ARG A 138 17.55 0.94 5.50
C ARG A 138 18.50 1.54 4.45
N GLU A 139 19.80 1.37 4.63
CA GLU A 139 20.85 2.06 3.89
C GLU A 139 21.78 1.11 3.12
N GLY A 140 21.85 -0.16 3.53
CA GLY A 140 22.68 -1.17 2.89
C GLY A 140 22.11 -1.69 1.56
N PRO A 141 22.80 -2.66 0.94
CA PRO A 141 22.37 -3.23 -0.34
C PRO A 141 20.98 -3.88 -0.20
N PRO A 142 20.06 -3.64 -1.15
CA PRO A 142 18.69 -4.13 -1.06
C PRO A 142 18.68 -5.67 -1.13
N ARG A 143 18.14 -6.28 -0.07
CA ARG A 143 18.01 -7.74 0.08
C ARG A 143 16.74 -8.10 0.85
N GLY A 144 16.31 -9.35 0.69
CA GLY A 144 15.17 -9.93 1.40
C GLY A 144 13.90 -10.04 0.57
N GLN A 145 12.80 -10.39 1.24
CA GLN A 145 11.51 -10.64 0.60
C GLN A 145 10.65 -9.38 0.53
N LEU A 146 9.93 -9.20 -0.58
CA LEU A 146 8.86 -8.22 -0.75
C LEU A 146 7.55 -8.94 -1.07
N ARG A 147 6.51 -8.64 -0.30
CA ARG A 147 5.14 -9.08 -0.60
C ARG A 147 4.41 -7.96 -1.34
N ILE A 148 4.04 -8.25 -2.58
CA ILE A 148 3.45 -7.31 -3.53
C ILE A 148 2.01 -7.72 -3.78
N ALA A 149 1.07 -6.79 -3.62
CA ALA A 149 -0.32 -7.02 -4.00
C ALA A 149 -0.67 -6.28 -5.30
N SER A 150 -1.53 -6.85 -6.13
CA SER A 150 -2.05 -6.20 -7.33
C SER A 150 -3.43 -6.72 -7.70
N THR A 151 -4.19 -5.95 -8.49
CA THR A 151 -5.36 -6.50 -9.19
C THR A 151 -4.91 -7.61 -10.13
N VAL A 152 -5.79 -8.59 -10.38
CA VAL A 152 -5.43 -9.79 -11.15
C VAL A 152 -4.92 -9.41 -12.55
N GLY A 153 -5.65 -8.53 -13.24
CA GLY A 153 -5.32 -8.08 -14.58
C GLY A 153 -4.00 -7.29 -14.64
N PHE A 154 -3.81 -6.31 -13.76
CA PHE A 154 -2.62 -5.46 -13.77
C PHE A 154 -1.38 -6.25 -13.33
N GLY A 155 -1.52 -7.07 -12.30
CA GLY A 155 -0.44 -7.89 -11.79
C GLY A 155 0.09 -8.88 -12.82
N ARG A 156 -0.82 -9.56 -13.54
CA ARG A 156 -0.45 -10.52 -14.60
C ARG A 156 0.17 -9.86 -15.82
N ARG A 157 -0.38 -8.75 -16.31
CA ARG A 157 0.02 -8.13 -17.59
C ARG A 157 1.17 -7.12 -17.46
N VAL A 158 1.32 -6.50 -16.29
CA VAL A 158 2.26 -5.39 -16.09
C VAL A 158 3.30 -5.71 -15.02
N VAL A 159 2.89 -6.13 -13.82
CA VAL A 159 3.83 -6.33 -12.71
C VAL A 159 4.71 -7.55 -12.93
N ALA A 160 4.11 -8.72 -13.16
CA ALA A 160 4.84 -9.99 -13.27
C ALA A 160 5.92 -9.98 -14.37
N PRO A 161 5.67 -9.48 -15.60
CA PRO A 161 6.71 -9.42 -16.64
C PRO A 161 7.91 -8.55 -16.26
N LEU A 162 7.71 -7.52 -15.44
CA LEU A 162 8.77 -6.61 -15.00
C LEU A 162 9.62 -7.18 -13.85
N LEU A 163 9.14 -8.21 -13.14
CA LEU A 163 9.88 -8.83 -12.04
C LEU A 163 11.19 -9.47 -12.51
N ASN A 164 11.25 -9.96 -13.74
CA ASN A 164 12.49 -10.54 -14.30
C ASN A 164 13.60 -9.50 -14.40
N ALA A 165 13.30 -8.32 -14.95
CA ALA A 165 14.25 -7.21 -15.04
C ALA A 165 14.63 -6.67 -13.65
N PHE A 166 13.68 -6.71 -12.70
CA PHE A 166 13.94 -6.34 -11.31
C PHE A 166 14.95 -7.29 -10.65
N HIS A 167 14.73 -8.61 -10.71
CA HIS A 167 15.64 -9.60 -10.12
C HIS A 167 17.01 -9.61 -10.81
N ALA A 168 17.09 -9.36 -12.12
CA ALA A 168 18.37 -9.22 -12.81
C ALA A 168 19.19 -8.04 -12.26
N ARG A 169 18.52 -6.95 -11.86
CA ARG A 169 19.17 -5.77 -11.24
C ARG A 169 19.44 -5.96 -9.75
N TYR A 170 18.60 -6.72 -9.05
CA TYR A 170 18.66 -6.92 -7.60
C TYR A 170 18.56 -8.42 -7.25
N PRO A 171 19.64 -9.20 -7.43
CA PRO A 171 19.60 -10.66 -7.33
C PRO A 171 19.38 -11.21 -5.91
N GLN A 172 19.60 -10.39 -4.87
CA GLN A 172 19.37 -10.76 -3.47
C GLN A 172 17.94 -10.48 -2.98
N MET A 173 17.08 -10.01 -3.89
CA MET A 173 15.68 -9.72 -3.61
C MET A 173 14.81 -10.91 -4.00
N ALA A 174 13.89 -11.27 -3.13
CA ALA A 174 12.81 -12.21 -3.42
C ALA A 174 11.48 -11.45 -3.47
N THR A 175 10.55 -11.89 -4.32
CA THR A 175 9.22 -11.29 -4.43
C THR A 175 8.13 -12.34 -4.31
N GLU A 176 7.07 -12.01 -3.59
CA GLU A 176 5.81 -12.75 -3.55
C GLU A 176 4.74 -11.85 -4.16
N LEU A 177 4.18 -12.24 -5.31
CA LEU A 177 3.12 -11.48 -5.97
C LEU A 177 1.76 -12.12 -5.67
N VAL A 178 0.92 -11.40 -4.92
CA VAL A 178 -0.45 -11.78 -4.59
C VAL A 178 -1.40 -11.02 -5.52
N LEU A 179 -2.27 -11.75 -6.19
CA LEU A 179 -3.24 -11.21 -7.14
C LEU A 179 -4.65 -11.31 -6.54
N ASP A 180 -5.24 -10.16 -6.22
CA ASP A 180 -6.58 -10.07 -5.65
C ASP A 180 -7.25 -8.74 -6.03
N ASP A 181 -8.49 -8.80 -6.53
CA ASP A 181 -9.31 -7.62 -6.87
C ASP A 181 -10.12 -7.09 -5.66
N GLY A 182 -10.06 -7.78 -4.52
CA GLY A 182 -10.56 -7.34 -3.22
C GLY A 182 -9.77 -6.18 -2.62
N PRO A 183 -10.25 -5.61 -1.50
CA PRO A 183 -9.47 -4.66 -0.70
C PRO A 183 -8.18 -5.32 -0.19
N VAL A 184 -7.11 -4.53 -0.02
CA VAL A 184 -5.87 -5.00 0.64
C VAL A 184 -5.77 -4.35 2.00
N ASP A 185 -5.49 -5.16 3.01
CA ASP A 185 -5.08 -4.70 4.31
C ASP A 185 -3.57 -4.88 4.43
N PHE A 186 -2.83 -3.78 4.29
CA PHE A 186 -1.37 -3.83 4.33
C PHE A 186 -0.82 -4.43 5.64
N ALA A 187 -1.52 -4.24 6.77
CA ALA A 187 -1.08 -4.73 8.06
C ALA A 187 -1.41 -6.22 8.23
N ALA A 188 -2.67 -6.61 8.01
CA ALA A 188 -3.11 -7.99 8.16
C ALA A 188 -2.46 -8.92 7.12
N ASP A 189 -2.39 -8.47 5.86
CA ASP A 189 -1.86 -9.25 4.74
C ASP A 189 -0.33 -9.16 4.63
N ARG A 190 0.32 -8.36 5.48
CA ARG A 190 1.76 -8.08 5.48
C ARG A 190 2.29 -7.65 4.10
N VAL A 191 1.51 -6.85 3.39
CA VAL A 191 1.87 -6.36 2.06
C VAL A 191 2.83 -5.19 2.20
N ASP A 192 3.96 -5.22 1.49
CA ASP A 192 4.91 -4.11 1.46
C ASP A 192 4.47 -3.04 0.45
N VAL A 193 3.97 -3.44 -0.72
CA VAL A 193 3.56 -2.56 -1.83
C VAL A 193 2.32 -3.11 -2.52
N ALA A 194 1.36 -2.25 -2.84
CA ALA A 194 0.20 -2.63 -3.65
C ALA A 194 0.03 -1.77 -4.91
N PHE A 195 -0.41 -2.37 -6.01
CA PHE A 195 -0.82 -1.68 -7.24
C PHE A 195 -2.36 -1.68 -7.33
N ARG A 196 -2.97 -0.49 -7.32
CA ARG A 196 -4.43 -0.31 -7.23
C ARG A 196 -4.98 0.66 -8.26
N GLU A 197 -6.26 0.47 -8.58
CA GLU A 197 -7.03 1.32 -9.48
C GLU A 197 -7.80 2.36 -8.66
N GLY A 198 -7.75 3.62 -9.08
CA GLY A 198 -8.41 4.72 -8.35
C GLY A 198 -7.70 5.10 -7.05
N ARG A 199 -8.19 6.18 -6.43
CA ARG A 199 -7.62 6.71 -5.19
C ARG A 199 -8.09 5.91 -3.99
N LEU A 200 -7.15 5.39 -3.21
CA LEU A 200 -7.42 4.89 -1.86
C LEU A 200 -7.80 6.07 -0.95
N GLN A 201 -8.82 5.88 -0.10
CA GLN A 201 -9.29 6.89 0.84
C GLN A 201 -8.67 6.76 2.25
N ASP A 202 -7.71 5.85 2.42
CA ASP A 202 -7.06 5.62 3.71
C ASP A 202 -5.93 6.64 3.95
N SER A 203 -5.98 7.30 5.11
CA SER A 203 -5.00 8.32 5.53
C SER A 203 -3.64 7.74 5.89
N GLN A 204 -3.55 6.45 6.20
CA GLN A 204 -2.30 5.77 6.55
C GLN A 204 -1.55 5.24 5.32
N VAL A 205 -2.15 5.29 4.13
CA VAL A 205 -1.55 4.75 2.91
C VAL A 205 -1.05 5.88 2.01
N VAL A 206 0.23 5.79 1.64
CA VAL A 206 0.81 6.66 0.62
C VAL A 206 0.41 6.15 -0.75
N ALA A 207 -0.46 6.87 -1.46
CA ALA A 207 -0.81 6.58 -2.85
C ALA A 207 -0.02 7.47 -3.82
N LYS A 208 0.84 6.85 -4.64
CA LYS A 208 1.61 7.52 -5.70
C LYS A 208 1.06 7.13 -7.07
N GLN A 209 0.54 8.11 -7.83
CA GLN A 209 0.04 7.84 -9.19
C GLN A 209 1.21 7.38 -10.08
N LEU A 210 1.07 6.18 -10.65
CA LEU A 210 2.05 5.59 -11.56
C LEU A 210 1.80 6.05 -12.98
N ILE A 211 0.59 5.76 -13.46
CA ILE A 211 0.12 6.02 -14.82
C ILE A 211 -1.37 6.35 -14.79
N PRO A 212 -1.86 7.09 -15.80
CA PRO A 212 -3.27 7.10 -16.18
C PRO A 212 -3.88 5.71 -16.34
N LEU A 213 -5.08 5.54 -15.81
CA LEU A 213 -5.99 4.43 -16.07
C LEU A 213 -7.06 4.89 -17.04
N GLN A 214 -6.69 4.92 -18.32
CA GLN A 214 -7.66 5.16 -19.40
C GLN A 214 -8.55 3.93 -19.58
N ARG A 215 -9.84 4.15 -19.81
CA ARG A 215 -10.79 3.08 -20.16
C ARG A 215 -11.37 3.35 -21.54
N TRP A 216 -11.50 2.30 -22.33
CA TRP A 216 -12.03 2.35 -23.69
C TRP A 216 -13.22 1.42 -23.81
N LEU A 217 -14.29 1.90 -24.42
CA LEU A 217 -15.34 1.01 -24.92
C LEU A 217 -14.81 0.36 -26.20
N CYS A 218 -14.72 -0.95 -26.24
CA CYS A 218 -14.10 -1.70 -27.31
C CYS A 218 -15.06 -2.73 -27.91
N ALA A 219 -14.84 -3.04 -29.19
CA ALA A 219 -15.48 -4.13 -29.91
C ALA A 219 -14.46 -4.79 -30.84
N SER A 220 -14.64 -6.06 -31.21
CA SER A 220 -13.85 -6.63 -32.31
C SER A 220 -14.32 -6.08 -33.67
N PRO A 221 -13.44 -6.08 -34.70
CA PRO A 221 -13.83 -5.79 -36.07
C PRO A 221 -14.95 -6.69 -36.60
N ASP A 222 -14.99 -7.96 -36.16
CA ASP A 222 -16.03 -8.91 -36.56
C ASP A 222 -17.40 -8.51 -36.01
N TYR A 223 -17.47 -8.13 -34.73
CA TYR A 223 -18.70 -7.60 -34.15
C TYR A 223 -19.16 -6.34 -34.89
N ALA A 224 -18.23 -5.42 -35.15
CA ALA A 224 -18.52 -4.17 -35.87
C ALA A 224 -19.11 -4.41 -37.27
N ARG A 225 -18.62 -5.41 -38.00
CA ARG A 225 -19.18 -5.78 -39.32
C ARG A 225 -20.60 -6.31 -39.24
N ARG A 226 -20.92 -7.09 -38.20
CA ARG A 226 -22.23 -7.76 -38.05
C ARG A 226 -23.30 -6.87 -37.43
N HIS A 227 -22.90 -5.98 -36.52
CA HIS A 227 -23.82 -5.22 -35.67
C HIS A 227 -23.65 -3.70 -35.76
N GLY A 228 -22.65 -3.21 -36.48
CA GLY A 228 -22.25 -1.80 -36.43
C GLY A 228 -21.58 -1.44 -35.10
N LEU A 229 -21.20 -0.16 -34.96
CA LEU A 229 -20.69 0.42 -33.72
C LEU A 229 -21.62 1.54 -33.24
N PRO A 230 -21.81 1.70 -31.92
CA PRO A 230 -22.62 2.79 -31.39
C PRO A 230 -21.98 4.14 -31.71
N GLN A 231 -22.78 5.09 -32.19
CA GLN A 231 -22.36 6.45 -32.48
C GLN A 231 -22.60 7.37 -31.27
N GLN A 232 -23.61 7.08 -30.45
CA GLN A 232 -24.00 7.80 -29.24
C GLN A 232 -24.25 6.84 -28.07
N LEU A 233 -24.34 7.37 -26.85
CA LEU A 233 -24.60 6.56 -25.65
C LEU A 233 -25.98 5.90 -25.68
N ASP A 234 -26.96 6.55 -26.31
CA ASP A 234 -28.34 6.06 -26.39
C ASP A 234 -28.49 4.88 -27.38
N ASP A 235 -27.46 4.58 -28.17
CA ASP A 235 -27.41 3.39 -29.04
C ASP A 235 -27.07 2.11 -28.25
N LEU A 236 -26.48 2.25 -27.05
CA LEU A 236 -26.00 1.10 -26.26
C LEU A 236 -27.06 0.04 -25.96
N PRO A 237 -28.34 0.36 -25.68
CA PRO A 237 -29.39 -0.63 -25.48
C PRO A 237 -29.63 -1.56 -26.69
N ALA A 238 -29.29 -1.12 -27.90
CA ALA A 238 -29.42 -1.94 -29.12
C ALA A 238 -28.23 -2.89 -29.35
N HIS A 239 -27.16 -2.78 -28.56
CA HIS A 239 -25.95 -3.57 -28.71
C HIS A 239 -25.81 -4.64 -27.62
N ARG A 240 -25.12 -5.73 -27.97
CA ARG A 240 -24.71 -6.75 -27.00
C ARG A 240 -23.61 -6.18 -26.13
N CYS A 241 -23.80 -6.25 -24.82
CA CYS A 241 -22.84 -5.74 -23.84
C CYS A 241 -22.26 -6.89 -23.01
N ILE A 242 -20.98 -6.77 -22.65
CA ILE A 242 -20.25 -7.68 -21.78
C ILE A 242 -19.94 -6.95 -20.48
N ALA A 243 -20.40 -7.47 -19.36
CA ALA A 243 -20.20 -6.87 -18.05
C ALA A 243 -19.13 -7.59 -17.23
N LEU A 244 -18.47 -6.82 -16.37
CA LEU A 244 -17.60 -7.31 -15.31
C LEU A 244 -18.35 -7.25 -13.97
N ARG A 245 -18.38 -8.35 -13.23
CA ARG A 245 -18.83 -8.42 -11.85
C ARG A 245 -17.61 -8.22 -10.94
N GLN A 246 -17.72 -7.24 -10.06
CA GLN A 246 -16.67 -6.92 -9.10
C GLN A 246 -16.71 -7.90 -7.91
N CYS A 247 -15.63 -7.94 -7.13
CA CYS A 247 -15.54 -8.74 -5.90
C CYS A 247 -16.67 -8.44 -4.90
N SER A 248 -17.20 -7.21 -4.89
CA SER A 248 -18.36 -6.79 -4.09
C SER A 248 -19.69 -7.43 -4.53
N GLY A 249 -19.69 -8.24 -5.59
CA GLY A 249 -20.88 -8.82 -6.21
C GLY A 249 -21.63 -7.85 -7.14
N ARG A 250 -21.29 -6.56 -7.14
CA ARG A 250 -21.92 -5.54 -8.01
C ARG A 250 -21.38 -5.65 -9.44
N LEU A 251 -22.21 -5.29 -10.42
CA LEU A 251 -21.73 -5.08 -11.78
C LEU A 251 -20.93 -3.78 -11.84
N SER A 252 -19.74 -3.84 -12.45
CA SER A 252 -18.95 -2.67 -12.76
C SER A 252 -19.74 -1.77 -13.71
N ALA A 253 -19.88 -0.50 -13.35
CA ALA A 253 -20.51 0.47 -14.23
C ALA A 253 -19.59 0.79 -15.41
N TRP A 254 -20.18 0.98 -16.59
CA TRP A 254 -19.49 1.63 -17.69
C TRP A 254 -19.51 3.13 -17.45
N GLU A 255 -18.32 3.72 -17.36
CA GLU A 255 -18.18 5.15 -17.11
C GLU A 255 -17.90 5.90 -18.40
N PHE A 256 -18.57 7.04 -18.56
CA PHE A 256 -18.42 7.92 -19.69
C PHE A 256 -18.30 9.37 -19.20
N ASN A 257 -17.68 10.21 -20.02
CA ASN A 257 -17.67 11.64 -19.82
C ASN A 257 -18.57 12.31 -20.87
N VAL A 258 -19.60 13.04 -20.42
CA VAL A 258 -20.51 13.79 -21.29
C VAL A 258 -20.44 15.24 -20.85
N ASP A 259 -19.90 16.10 -21.71
CA ASP A 259 -19.76 17.54 -21.44
C ASP A 259 -19.07 17.89 -20.11
N GLY A 260 -18.06 17.10 -19.73
CA GLY A 260 -17.32 17.27 -18.48
C GLY A 260 -17.94 16.60 -17.26
N GLN A 261 -19.13 15.98 -17.42
CA GLN A 261 -19.84 15.28 -16.35
C GLN A 261 -19.65 13.77 -16.46
N ALA A 262 -19.31 13.15 -15.33
CA ALA A 262 -19.19 11.69 -15.24
C ALA A 262 -20.59 11.05 -15.29
N ARG A 263 -20.82 10.18 -16.26
CA ARG A 263 -22.06 9.39 -16.41
C ARG A 263 -21.73 7.91 -16.29
N ALA A 264 -22.36 7.25 -15.32
CA ALA A 264 -22.24 5.81 -15.12
C ALA A 264 -23.47 5.10 -15.72
N LEU A 265 -23.24 4.07 -16.53
CA LEU A 265 -24.27 3.25 -17.16
C LEU A 265 -24.10 1.77 -16.80
N HIS A 266 -25.21 1.07 -16.63
CA HIS A 266 -25.25 -0.38 -16.48
C HIS A 266 -26.02 -0.97 -17.67
N PRO A 267 -25.37 -1.19 -18.82
CA PRO A 267 -26.06 -1.77 -19.95
C PRO A 267 -26.51 -3.20 -19.65
N THR A 268 -27.63 -3.61 -20.26
CA THR A 268 -28.11 -4.99 -20.15
C THR A 268 -27.09 -5.93 -20.77
N ALA A 269 -26.39 -6.66 -19.92
CA ALA A 269 -25.28 -7.51 -20.33
C ALA A 269 -25.78 -8.87 -20.79
N ARG A 270 -25.34 -9.30 -21.98
CA ARG A 270 -25.57 -10.67 -22.47
C ARG A 270 -24.67 -11.66 -21.76
N HIS A 271 -23.43 -11.25 -21.49
CA HIS A 271 -22.45 -12.03 -20.73
C HIS A 271 -21.97 -11.21 -19.54
N THR A 272 -21.82 -11.86 -18.40
CA THR A 272 -21.21 -11.27 -17.21
C THR A 272 -20.14 -12.22 -16.71
N PHE A 273 -18.92 -11.71 -16.56
CA PHE A 273 -17.80 -12.44 -16.00
C PHE A 273 -17.33 -11.75 -14.73
N ASN A 274 -16.70 -12.49 -13.82
CA ASN A 274 -16.01 -11.93 -12.65
C ASN A 274 -14.48 -11.80 -12.87
N ASP A 275 -14.02 -11.97 -14.11
CA ASP A 275 -12.62 -11.90 -14.50
C ASP A 275 -12.49 -10.97 -15.72
N ALA A 276 -11.57 -10.00 -15.62
CA ALA A 276 -11.40 -8.96 -16.64
C ALA A 276 -10.72 -9.48 -17.93
N ASP A 277 -9.93 -10.56 -17.84
CA ASP A 277 -9.34 -11.21 -19.02
C ASP A 277 -10.40 -11.98 -19.82
N LEU A 278 -11.39 -12.60 -19.14
CA LEU A 278 -12.55 -13.20 -19.82
C LEU A 278 -13.42 -12.15 -20.54
N VAL A 279 -13.61 -10.97 -19.94
CA VAL A 279 -14.31 -9.85 -20.59
C VAL A 279 -13.56 -9.40 -21.86
N LEU A 280 -12.23 -9.26 -21.79
CA LEU A 280 -11.39 -8.94 -22.94
C LEU A 280 -11.50 -10.02 -24.03
N GLN A 281 -11.40 -11.30 -23.67
CA GLN A 281 -11.47 -12.39 -24.63
C GLN A 281 -12.83 -12.44 -25.33
N ALA A 282 -13.93 -12.29 -24.59
CA ALA A 282 -15.26 -12.24 -25.17
C ALA A 282 -15.44 -11.06 -26.14
N ALA A 283 -14.81 -9.91 -25.86
CA ALA A 283 -14.81 -8.77 -26.77
C ALA A 283 -14.01 -9.07 -28.05
N LEU A 284 -12.83 -9.69 -27.94
CA LEU A 284 -12.01 -10.14 -29.06
C LEU A 284 -12.75 -11.15 -29.95
N ASP A 285 -13.49 -12.07 -29.34
CA ASP A 285 -14.29 -13.09 -30.01
C ASP A 285 -15.57 -12.54 -30.67
N GLY A 286 -15.80 -11.22 -30.58
CA GLY A 286 -16.95 -10.55 -31.19
C GLY A 286 -18.29 -10.84 -30.51
N GLN A 287 -18.28 -11.16 -29.22
CA GLN A 287 -19.51 -11.46 -28.47
C GLN A 287 -20.30 -10.20 -28.06
N GLY A 288 -19.66 -9.04 -28.08
CA GLY A 288 -20.28 -7.77 -27.72
C GLY A 288 -19.29 -6.62 -27.52
N LEU A 289 -19.82 -5.52 -27.02
CA LEU A 289 -19.08 -4.36 -26.54
C LEU A 289 -18.61 -4.59 -25.10
N ALA A 290 -17.40 -4.16 -24.77
CA ALA A 290 -16.86 -4.19 -23.41
C ALA A 290 -16.09 -2.91 -23.10
N GLN A 291 -16.24 -2.38 -21.88
CA GLN A 291 -15.36 -1.31 -21.40
C GLN A 291 -14.13 -1.92 -20.72
N LEU A 292 -12.94 -1.65 -21.30
CA LEU A 292 -11.67 -2.27 -20.92
C LEU A 292 -10.66 -1.24 -20.46
N ALA A 293 -9.77 -1.62 -19.55
CA ALA A 293 -8.66 -0.79 -19.14
C ALA A 293 -7.59 -0.67 -20.24
N GLY A 294 -6.89 0.46 -20.28
CA GLY A 294 -5.88 0.75 -21.29
C GLY A 294 -4.76 -0.29 -21.34
N TYR A 295 -4.30 -0.77 -20.18
CA TYR A 295 -3.27 -1.83 -20.13
C TYR A 295 -3.76 -3.18 -20.71
N GLN A 296 -5.07 -3.42 -20.77
CA GLN A 296 -5.65 -4.62 -21.38
C GLN A 296 -5.85 -4.43 -22.89
N ALA A 297 -6.34 -3.26 -23.30
CA ALA A 297 -6.79 -3.01 -24.67
C ALA A 297 -5.69 -2.48 -25.61
N SER A 298 -4.66 -1.81 -25.09
CA SER A 298 -3.73 -1.00 -25.91
C SER A 298 -3.05 -1.76 -27.05
N SER A 299 -2.55 -2.99 -26.81
CA SER A 299 -1.91 -3.80 -27.84
C SER A 299 -2.90 -4.23 -28.93
N TYR A 300 -4.14 -4.56 -28.55
CA TYR A 300 -5.19 -5.00 -29.46
C TYR A 300 -5.79 -3.84 -30.26
N LEU A 301 -5.88 -2.65 -29.66
CA LEU A 301 -6.25 -1.43 -30.35
C LEU A 301 -5.19 -1.03 -31.39
N ARG A 302 -3.90 -1.14 -31.06
CA ARG A 302 -2.80 -0.85 -32.00
C ARG A 302 -2.71 -1.85 -33.15
N SER A 303 -2.94 -3.12 -32.89
CA SER A 303 -2.94 -4.17 -33.92
C SER A 303 -4.24 -4.22 -34.74
N GLY A 304 -5.28 -3.46 -34.36
CA GLY A 304 -6.59 -3.47 -35.01
C GLY A 304 -7.45 -4.69 -34.67
N GLN A 305 -7.05 -5.53 -33.72
CA GLN A 305 -7.87 -6.64 -33.21
C GLN A 305 -9.04 -6.15 -32.34
N LEU A 306 -8.94 -4.94 -31.79
CA LEU A 306 -10.05 -4.21 -31.18
C LEU A 306 -10.21 -2.84 -31.84
N LEU A 307 -11.44 -2.35 -31.88
CA LEU A 307 -11.82 -1.02 -32.30
C LEU A 307 -12.36 -0.24 -31.09
N ALA A 308 -11.87 0.99 -30.89
CA ALA A 308 -12.40 1.89 -29.89
C ALA A 308 -13.74 2.51 -30.37
N CYS A 309 -14.72 2.52 -29.48
CA CYS A 309 -16.06 3.05 -29.69
C CYS A 309 -16.30 4.23 -28.73
N LEU A 310 -17.17 5.17 -29.12
CA LEU A 310 -17.54 6.32 -28.29
C LEU A 310 -16.33 7.07 -27.69
N GLY A 311 -15.19 7.14 -28.40
CA GLY A 311 -13.94 7.68 -27.86
C GLY A 311 -14.04 9.13 -27.36
N ARG A 312 -14.97 9.92 -27.91
CA ARG A 312 -15.28 11.28 -27.42
C ARG A 312 -15.87 11.32 -26.01
N HIS A 313 -16.47 10.23 -25.56
CA HIS A 313 -17.07 10.07 -24.24
C HIS A 313 -16.18 9.24 -23.31
N ALA A 314 -14.89 9.05 -23.61
CA ALA A 314 -13.99 8.33 -22.74
C ALA A 314 -14.02 8.93 -21.32
N PRO A 315 -14.11 8.09 -20.27
CA PRO A 315 -14.22 8.58 -18.90
C PRO A 315 -12.99 9.37 -18.47
N ALA A 316 -13.16 10.22 -17.45
CA ALA A 316 -12.04 10.88 -16.81
C ALA A 316 -11.07 9.84 -16.21
N ASP A 317 -9.77 10.11 -16.35
CA ASP A 317 -8.71 9.26 -15.85
C ASP A 317 -8.76 9.16 -14.32
N ARG A 318 -8.88 7.94 -13.79
CA ARG A 318 -8.83 7.67 -12.35
C ARG A 318 -7.44 7.34 -11.84
N GLY A 319 -6.48 7.08 -12.72
CA GLY A 319 -5.11 6.70 -12.41
C GLY A 319 -4.97 5.28 -11.83
N HIS A 320 -3.82 4.68 -12.09
CA HIS A 320 -3.28 3.57 -11.33
C HIS A 320 -2.29 4.10 -10.31
N TYR A 321 -2.35 3.57 -9.09
CA TYR A 321 -1.53 4.00 -7.97
C TYR A 321 -0.67 2.86 -7.46
N LEU A 322 0.55 3.22 -7.05
CA LEU A 322 1.39 2.42 -6.17
C LEU A 322 1.14 2.89 -4.74
N CYS A 323 0.81 1.95 -3.86
CA CYS A 323 0.37 2.19 -2.49
C CYS A 323 1.30 1.50 -1.48
N TYR A 324 1.61 2.15 -0.36
CA TYR A 324 2.44 1.61 0.74
C TYR A 324 2.22 2.39 2.07
N LEU A 325 2.49 1.79 3.23
CA LEU A 325 2.05 2.28 4.56
C LEU A 325 2.79 3.50 5.14
N SER A 326 4.00 3.87 4.70
CA SER A 326 4.65 5.07 5.25
C SER A 326 5.82 5.56 4.39
N ARG A 327 6.04 6.88 4.39
CA ARG A 327 7.23 7.50 3.78
C ARG A 327 8.42 7.54 4.74
N GLN A 328 8.17 7.51 6.04
CA GLN A 328 9.25 7.62 7.03
C GLN A 328 9.93 6.26 7.19
N GLN A 329 11.26 6.27 7.11
CA GLN A 329 12.09 5.09 7.39
C GLN A 329 11.81 3.88 6.47
N LEU A 330 11.46 4.15 5.21
CA LEU A 330 11.17 3.11 4.22
C LEU A 330 12.42 2.25 3.97
N PRO A 331 12.37 0.92 4.18
CA PRO A 331 13.49 0.02 3.93
C PRO A 331 14.03 0.13 2.50
N ALA A 332 15.34 -0.05 2.32
CA ALA A 332 16.00 0.06 1.02
C ALA A 332 15.33 -0.83 -0.03
N ARG A 333 14.94 -2.05 0.38
CA ARG A 333 14.26 -3.03 -0.46
C ARG A 333 12.96 -2.50 -1.10
N ILE A 334 12.13 -1.78 -0.33
CA ILE A 334 10.86 -1.25 -0.84
C ILE A 334 11.13 -0.06 -1.77
N ARG A 335 12.03 0.84 -1.37
CA ARG A 335 12.40 2.03 -2.15
C ARG A 335 12.89 1.66 -3.56
N VAL A 336 13.86 0.75 -3.65
CA VAL A 336 14.41 0.35 -4.96
C VAL A 336 13.37 -0.34 -5.85
N PHE A 337 12.45 -1.10 -5.26
CA PHE A 337 11.35 -1.73 -6.00
C PHE A 337 10.38 -0.68 -6.55
N ILE A 338 9.94 0.26 -5.70
CA ILE A 338 9.06 1.36 -6.13
C ILE A 338 9.69 2.16 -7.26
N ASP A 339 10.97 2.51 -7.14
CA ASP A 339 11.67 3.30 -8.16
C ASP A 339 11.80 2.53 -9.47
N HIS A 340 12.24 1.26 -9.41
CA HIS A 340 12.36 0.41 -10.57
C HIS A 340 11.02 0.25 -11.30
N MET A 341 9.96 -0.13 -10.58
CA MET A 341 8.64 -0.35 -11.16
C MET A 341 8.03 0.95 -11.70
N THR A 342 8.22 2.08 -11.02
CA THR A 342 7.75 3.39 -11.52
C THR A 342 8.37 3.70 -12.88
N VAL A 343 9.68 3.50 -13.04
CA VAL A 343 10.39 3.78 -14.30
C VAL A 343 9.93 2.82 -15.39
N GLN A 344 9.92 1.51 -15.11
CA GLN A 344 9.59 0.50 -16.12
C GLN A 344 8.13 0.59 -16.59
N ILE A 345 7.18 0.76 -15.66
CA ILE A 345 5.75 0.85 -16.03
C ILE A 345 5.47 2.09 -16.89
N ARG A 346 6.10 3.23 -16.57
CA ARG A 346 5.94 4.45 -17.38
C ARG A 346 6.52 4.32 -18.78
N ALA A 347 7.49 3.44 -18.99
CA ALA A 347 8.08 3.16 -20.30
C ALA A 347 7.20 2.27 -21.21
N LEU A 348 6.24 1.51 -20.65
CA LEU A 348 5.40 0.56 -21.40
C LEU A 348 4.34 1.20 -22.33
N ASP A 349 4.22 2.53 -22.34
CA ASP A 349 3.21 3.30 -23.09
C ASP A 349 1.83 2.62 -23.14
N LEU A 350 1.24 2.47 -21.95
CA LEU A 350 -0.06 1.81 -21.74
C LEU A 350 -1.26 2.71 -22.08
N HIS A 351 -1.02 3.89 -22.67
CA HIS A 351 -2.02 4.94 -22.92
C HIS A 351 -2.78 4.80 -24.23
N GLY A 352 -2.96 3.59 -24.76
CA GLY A 352 -3.53 3.29 -26.08
C GLY A 352 -4.29 4.46 -26.73
N LEU A 353 -3.72 5.03 -27.80
CA LEU A 353 -4.29 6.08 -28.65
C LEU A 353 -4.48 7.49 -28.05
N ALA A 354 -4.08 7.77 -26.81
CA ALA A 354 -4.24 9.11 -26.20
C ALA A 354 -3.58 10.25 -26.99
N THR A 355 -2.60 9.94 -27.84
CA THR A 355 -1.92 10.92 -28.72
C THR A 355 -2.62 11.16 -30.06
N SER A 356 -3.47 10.25 -30.55
CA SER A 356 -4.13 10.39 -31.87
C SER A 356 -5.55 10.96 -31.81
N CYS A 357 -6.22 10.88 -30.66
CA CYS A 357 -7.59 11.38 -30.48
C CYS A 357 -7.67 12.70 -29.69
N ARG A 358 -6.64 13.57 -29.78
CA ARG A 358 -6.83 14.98 -29.40
C ARG A 358 -7.77 15.65 -30.40
N PRO A 359 -8.79 16.41 -29.95
CA PRO A 359 -9.64 17.19 -30.84
C PRO A 359 -8.76 18.25 -31.52
N GLY A 360 -8.45 18.06 -32.81
CA GLY A 360 -7.68 19.05 -33.58
C GLY A 360 -6.76 18.51 -34.69
N ARG A 361 -6.57 17.21 -34.87
CA ARG A 361 -5.85 16.70 -36.06
C ARG A 361 -6.66 15.62 -36.78
N HIS A 362 -7.44 16.07 -37.77
CA HIS A 362 -7.89 15.20 -38.84
C HIS A 362 -6.65 14.64 -39.56
N HIS A 363 -6.35 13.35 -39.36
CA HIS A 363 -5.70 12.55 -40.39
C HIS A 363 -6.73 11.52 -40.84
N GLY A 364 -7.28 11.77 -42.02
CA GLY A 364 -8.23 10.87 -42.65
C GLY A 364 -7.56 9.53 -42.94
N LEU A 365 -7.91 8.51 -42.16
CA LEU A 365 -7.75 7.14 -42.59
C LEU A 365 -8.87 6.87 -43.62
N ARG A 366 -8.60 7.13 -44.89
CA ARG A 366 -9.40 6.55 -45.98
C ARG A 366 -9.16 5.05 -45.96
N LEU A 367 -10.21 4.26 -45.71
CA LEU A 367 -10.23 2.85 -46.08
C LEU A 367 -9.96 2.76 -47.59
N ALA A 368 -8.82 2.18 -47.97
CA ALA A 368 -8.61 1.73 -49.33
C ALA A 368 -9.41 0.43 -49.52
N VAL A 369 -10.55 0.55 -50.18
CA VAL A 369 -11.26 -0.59 -50.77
C VAL A 369 -10.44 -1.04 -51.97
N ALA A 370 -9.74 -2.17 -51.83
CA ALA A 370 -9.13 -2.83 -52.97
C ALA A 370 -10.22 -3.53 -53.79
N SER A 371 -10.65 -2.92 -54.89
CA SER A 371 -11.37 -3.64 -55.95
C SER A 371 -10.34 -4.39 -56.79
N GLY A 372 -10.21 -5.70 -56.58
CA GLY A 372 -9.55 -6.58 -57.53
C GLY A 372 -10.49 -6.84 -58.70
N ALA A 373 -10.23 -6.20 -59.84
CA ALA A 373 -10.82 -6.57 -61.11
C ALA A 373 -10.11 -7.85 -61.59
N ASP A 374 -10.89 -8.93 -61.64
CA ASP A 374 -10.49 -10.21 -62.21
C ASP A 374 -10.48 -10.07 -63.73
N SER A 375 -9.31 -10.19 -64.34
CA SER A 375 -9.12 -10.27 -65.80
C SER A 375 -8.73 -11.71 -66.12
N ALA A 376 -9.71 -12.50 -66.57
CA ALA A 376 -9.44 -13.81 -67.16
C ALA A 376 -9.09 -13.66 -68.65
N PRO A 377 -8.20 -14.50 -69.20
CA PRO A 377 -7.76 -14.40 -70.59
C PRO A 377 -8.61 -15.28 -71.51
N GLN A 378 -8.98 -14.74 -72.68
CA GLN A 378 -8.87 -15.38 -74.00
C GLN A 378 -9.19 -14.38 -75.11
#